data_AF-A0A0F9DLL6-F1
#
_entry.id   AF-A0A0F9DLL6-F1
#
_cell.length_a   1.000
_cell.length_b   1.000
_cell.length_c   1.000
_cell.angle_alpha   90.00
_cell.angle_beta   90.00
_cell.angle_gamma   90.00
#
_symmetry.space_group_name_H-M   'P 1'
#
loop_
_entity.id
_entity.type
_entity.pdbx_description
1 polymer ?
#
loop_
_entity_poly.entity_id
_entity_poly.type
_entity_poly.pdbx_seq_one_letter_code
_entity_poly.pdbx_strand_id
1 'polypeptide(L)'
;MMKPVKEKFCATCKQIFPADNFKINLRNDDGYTSNCKECIPEAMRRYKYFKNCNSCGEEKAIKFFNKNKNSKDGYTSICKKCHANNVKRYHDKKRVEKKKQNRSAISKILGIFGKK
;
A
#
# COMPACT_ATOMS: atom_id res chain seq x y z
N MET A 1 17.79 27.45 7.73
CA MET A 1 16.64 28.33 7.38
C MET A 1 16.05 27.84 6.07
N MET A 2 14.74 27.60 6.00
CA MET A 2 14.06 27.28 4.73
C MET A 2 14.11 28.52 3.83
N LYS A 3 14.50 28.37 2.56
CA LYS A 3 14.52 29.49 1.60
C LYS A 3 13.09 29.93 1.30
N PRO A 4 12.80 31.24 1.20
CA PRO A 4 11.47 31.71 0.82
C PRO A 4 11.14 31.23 -0.60
N VAL A 5 10.09 30.42 -0.70
CA VAL A 5 9.54 29.97 -1.98
C VAL A 5 8.55 31.02 -2.46
N LYS A 6 8.81 31.65 -3.61
CA LYS A 6 7.93 32.67 -4.20
C LYS A 6 6.82 32.07 -5.05
N GLU A 7 7.13 31.01 -5.79
CA GLU A 7 6.26 30.39 -6.80
C GLU A 7 6.36 28.87 -6.71
N LYS A 8 5.29 28.15 -7.06
CA LYS A 8 5.22 26.68 -7.03
C LYS A 8 4.34 26.12 -8.14
N PHE A 9 4.70 24.92 -8.58
CA PHE A 9 3.93 24.12 -9.53
C PHE A 9 2.82 23.33 -8.81
N CYS A 10 1.59 23.39 -9.33
CA CYS A 10 0.47 22.57 -8.85
C CYS A 10 0.49 21.18 -9.49
N ALA A 11 0.58 20.12 -8.68
CA ALA A 11 0.61 18.75 -9.16
C ALA A 11 -0.69 18.28 -9.82
N THR A 12 -1.81 18.99 -9.63
CA THR A 12 -3.12 18.67 -10.22
C THR A 12 -3.32 19.38 -11.56
N CYS A 13 -3.47 20.70 -11.57
CA CYS A 13 -3.73 21.47 -12.80
C CYS A 13 -2.49 21.78 -13.65
N LYS A 14 -1.28 21.45 -13.17
CA LYS A 14 -0.01 21.59 -13.90
C LYS A 14 0.38 23.04 -14.23
N GLN A 15 -0.15 24.01 -13.47
CA GLN A 15 0.19 25.43 -13.60
C GLN A 15 1.11 25.89 -12.47
N ILE A 16 1.84 26.99 -12.71
CA ILE A 16 2.68 27.67 -11.73
C ILE A 16 1.87 28.79 -11.09
N PHE A 17 1.88 28.87 -9.76
CA PHE A 17 1.24 29.94 -8.99
C PHE A 17 2.17 30.51 -7.93
N PRO A 18 1.94 31.74 -7.45
CA PRO A 18 2.52 32.25 -6.22
C PRO A 18 2.34 31.26 -5.04
N ALA A 19 3.29 31.24 -4.11
CA ALA A 19 3.30 30.28 -3.00
C ALA A 19 2.09 30.45 -2.05
N ASP A 20 1.50 31.63 -1.97
CA ASP A 20 0.30 31.90 -1.18
C ASP A 20 -0.98 31.27 -1.79
N ASN A 21 -0.96 30.81 -3.04
CA ASN A 21 -2.02 29.97 -3.62
C ASN A 21 -1.98 28.53 -3.09
N PHE A 22 -1.02 28.17 -2.23
CA PHE A 22 -0.88 26.85 -1.61
C PHE A 22 -1.14 26.94 -0.10
N LYS A 23 -1.57 25.83 0.52
CA LYS A 23 -1.72 25.78 2.00
C LYS A 23 -0.37 25.48 2.63
N ILE A 24 -0.10 26.05 3.79
CA ILE A 24 1.11 25.74 4.56
C ILE A 24 1.05 24.28 5.04
N ASN A 25 2.13 23.54 4.82
CA ASN A 25 2.36 22.20 5.35
C ASN A 25 3.83 22.06 5.76
N LEU A 26 4.10 22.26 7.05
CA LEU A 26 5.45 22.23 7.62
C LEU A 26 6.10 20.83 7.62
N ARG A 27 5.37 19.80 7.20
CA ARG A 27 5.94 18.45 6.99
C ARG A 27 6.66 18.32 5.64
N ASN A 28 6.43 19.24 4.72
CA ASN A 28 7.08 19.25 3.41
C ASN A 28 8.31 20.15 3.45
N ASP A 29 9.33 19.81 2.67
CA ASP A 29 10.62 20.51 2.64
C ASP A 29 10.52 22.00 2.24
N ASP A 30 9.47 22.34 1.50
CA ASP A 30 9.18 23.70 1.06
C ASP A 30 8.16 24.44 1.95
N GLY A 31 7.55 23.76 2.91
CA GLY A 31 6.55 24.31 3.82
C GLY A 31 5.15 24.47 3.22
N TYR A 32 4.85 23.94 2.02
CA TYR A 32 3.56 24.11 1.34
C TYR A 32 2.98 22.78 0.82
N THR A 33 1.68 22.73 0.57
CA THR A 33 1.03 21.61 -0.11
C THR A 33 1.46 21.51 -1.58
N SER A 34 1.36 20.31 -2.17
CA SER A 34 1.70 20.08 -3.59
C SER A 34 0.63 20.54 -4.59
N ASN A 35 -0.58 20.83 -4.12
CA ASN A 35 -1.71 21.28 -4.93
C ASN A 35 -2.11 22.70 -4.51
N CYS A 36 -2.56 23.52 -5.47
CA CYS A 36 -3.13 24.84 -5.19
C CYS A 36 -4.43 24.71 -4.40
N LYS A 37 -4.82 25.77 -3.69
CA LYS A 37 -6.01 25.82 -2.82
C LYS A 37 -7.29 25.37 -3.53
N GLU A 38 -7.43 25.67 -4.82
CA GLU A 38 -8.59 25.30 -5.65
C GLU A 38 -8.60 23.82 -6.04
N CYS A 39 -7.44 23.20 -6.27
CA CYS A 39 -7.34 21.77 -6.59
C CYS A 39 -7.40 20.87 -5.36
N ILE A 40 -7.16 21.39 -4.14
CA ILE A 40 -7.15 20.58 -2.91
C ILE A 40 -8.47 19.82 -2.71
N PRO A 41 -9.68 20.42 -2.82
CA PRO A 41 -10.93 19.70 -2.63
C PRO A 41 -11.10 18.48 -3.55
N GLU A 42 -10.70 18.59 -4.82
CA GLU A 42 -10.78 17.49 -5.78
C GLU A 42 -9.71 16.42 -5.48
N ALA A 43 -8.46 16.83 -5.28
CA ALA A 43 -7.37 15.92 -4.93
C ALA A 43 -7.68 15.12 -3.64
N MET A 44 -8.30 15.77 -2.65
CA MET A 44 -8.71 15.12 -1.40
C MET A 44 -9.87 14.13 -1.60
N ARG A 45 -10.81 14.39 -2.53
CA ARG A 45 -11.84 13.40 -2.88
C ARG A 45 -11.21 12.15 -3.47
N ARG A 46 -10.22 12.29 -4.36
CA ARG A 46 -9.51 11.13 -4.92
C ARG A 46 -8.83 10.32 -3.81
N TYR A 47 -8.07 10.95 -2.93
CA TYR A 47 -7.41 10.28 -1.79
C TYR A 47 -8.42 9.60 -0.84
N LYS A 48 -9.60 10.19 -0.65
CA LYS A 48 -10.66 9.63 0.20
C LYS A 48 -11.36 8.41 -0.41
N TYR A 49 -11.32 8.21 -1.73
CA TYR A 49 -12.05 7.13 -2.40
C TYR A 49 -11.18 6.15 -3.17
N PHE A 50 -9.91 6.46 -3.40
CA PHE A 50 -8.95 5.65 -4.13
C PHE A 50 -7.65 5.52 -3.34
N LYS A 51 -7.02 4.34 -3.43
CA LYS A 51 -5.69 4.08 -2.88
C LYS A 51 -4.94 3.05 -3.70
N ASN A 52 -3.61 3.10 -3.63
CA ASN A 52 -2.74 2.15 -4.30
C ASN A 52 -2.62 0.86 -3.48
N CYS A 53 -2.62 -0.28 -4.16
CA CYS A 53 -2.37 -1.57 -3.54
C CYS A 53 -0.86 -1.79 -3.40
N ASN A 54 -0.34 -1.95 -2.18
CA ASN A 54 1.09 -2.19 -1.93
C ASN A 54 1.60 -3.53 -2.52
N SER A 55 0.71 -4.43 -2.91
CA SER A 55 1.07 -5.73 -3.49
C SER A 55 1.08 -5.75 -5.02
N CYS A 56 0.19 -5.01 -5.69
CA CYS A 56 0.10 -5.02 -7.16
C CYS A 56 0.37 -3.66 -7.80
N GLY A 57 0.60 -2.60 -7.02
CA GLY A 57 0.87 -1.24 -7.49
C GLY A 57 -0.35 -0.48 -8.02
N GLU A 58 -1.40 -1.18 -8.46
CA GLU A 58 -2.59 -0.56 -9.05
C GLU A 58 -3.35 0.35 -8.08
N GLU A 59 -3.77 1.52 -8.58
CA GLU A 59 -4.74 2.39 -7.92
C GLU A 59 -6.13 1.74 -8.03
N LYS A 60 -6.83 1.63 -6.89
CA LYS A 60 -8.18 1.06 -6.83
C LYS A 60 -9.06 1.86 -5.90
N ALA A 61 -10.36 1.82 -6.16
CA ALA A 61 -11.33 2.38 -5.24
C ALA A 61 -11.27 1.66 -3.88
N ILE A 62 -11.50 2.40 -2.79
CA ILE A 62 -11.44 1.92 -1.40
C ILE A 62 -12.36 0.71 -1.16
N LYS A 63 -13.48 0.59 -1.89
CA LYS A 63 -14.37 -0.59 -1.83
C LYS A 63 -13.68 -1.93 -2.14
N PHE A 64 -12.54 -1.89 -2.85
CA PHE A 64 -11.70 -3.04 -3.16
C PHE A 64 -10.69 -3.38 -2.06
N PHE A 65 -10.74 -2.70 -0.92
CA PHE A 65 -9.90 -2.94 0.26
C PHE A 65 -10.79 -3.38 1.43
N ASN A 66 -10.21 -4.14 2.37
CA ASN A 66 -10.91 -4.55 3.57
C ASN A 66 -10.78 -3.46 4.64
N LYS A 67 -11.77 -3.34 5.53
CA LYS A 67 -11.67 -2.42 6.67
C LYS A 67 -10.57 -2.90 7.63
N ASN A 68 -9.79 -1.96 8.14
CA ASN A 68 -8.77 -2.21 9.14
C ASN A 68 -8.77 -1.07 10.17
N LYS A 69 -9.30 -1.32 11.37
CA LYS A 69 -9.37 -0.32 12.44
C LYS A 69 -8.01 0.18 12.93
N ASN A 70 -6.95 -0.58 12.65
CA ASN A 70 -5.58 -0.23 13.06
C ASN A 70 -4.86 0.59 11.99
N SER A 71 -5.42 0.79 10.80
CA SER A 71 -4.80 1.65 9.79
C SER A 71 -5.28 3.09 9.93
N LYS A 72 -4.38 4.03 9.63
CA LYS A 72 -4.65 5.47 9.70
C LYS A 72 -5.85 5.92 8.85
N ASP A 73 -6.09 5.23 7.75
CA ASP A 73 -7.17 5.51 6.79
C ASP A 73 -8.39 4.57 6.96
N GLY A 74 -8.35 3.61 7.88
CA GLY A 74 -9.41 2.65 8.12
C GLY A 74 -9.48 1.47 7.13
N TYR A 75 -8.54 1.33 6.18
CA TYR A 75 -8.50 0.26 5.19
C TYR A 75 -7.13 -0.44 5.08
N THR A 76 -7.14 -1.72 4.70
CA THR A 76 -5.92 -2.50 4.42
C THR A 76 -5.05 -1.85 3.35
N SER A 77 -3.73 -2.08 3.39
CA SER A 77 -2.77 -1.58 2.39
C SER A 77 -2.77 -2.37 1.07
N ILE A 78 -3.40 -3.55 1.06
CA ILE A 78 -3.52 -4.40 -0.13
C ILE A 78 -4.99 -4.59 -0.50
N CYS A 79 -5.26 -4.74 -1.81
CA CYS A 79 -6.60 -5.00 -2.31
C CYS A 79 -7.08 -6.42 -1.96
N LYS A 80 -8.40 -6.62 -1.96
CA LYS A 80 -9.08 -7.89 -1.66
C LYS A 80 -8.54 -9.06 -2.51
N LYS A 81 -8.24 -8.81 -3.79
CA LYS A 81 -7.67 -9.81 -4.71
C LYS A 81 -6.27 -10.26 -4.24
N CYS A 82 -5.38 -9.31 -3.95
CA CYS A 82 -4.05 -9.61 -3.42
C CYS A 82 -4.13 -10.32 -2.06
N HIS A 83 -5.05 -9.89 -1.20
CA HIS A 83 -5.30 -10.57 0.07
C HIS A 83 -5.70 -12.03 -0.12
N ALA A 84 -6.67 -12.32 -0.99
CA ALA A 84 -7.10 -13.69 -1.31
C ALA A 84 -5.94 -14.54 -1.87
N ASN A 85 -5.11 -13.97 -2.74
CA ASN A 85 -3.94 -14.64 -3.28
C ASN A 85 -2.91 -14.97 -2.20
N ASN A 86 -2.67 -14.07 -1.25
CA ASN A 86 -1.74 -14.28 -0.14
C ASN A 86 -2.24 -15.39 0.79
N VAL A 87 -3.53 -15.40 1.12
CA VAL A 87 -4.16 -16.47 1.92
C VAL A 87 -4.03 -17.82 1.22
N LYS A 88 -4.33 -17.88 -0.08
CA LYS A 88 -4.16 -19.11 -0.88
C LYS A 88 -2.72 -19.62 -0.83
N ARG A 89 -1.74 -18.75 -1.11
CA ARG A 89 -0.30 -19.10 -1.07
C ARG A 89 0.13 -19.63 0.29
N TYR A 90 -0.36 -19.02 1.38
CA TYR A 90 -0.08 -19.46 2.74
C TYR A 90 -0.59 -20.88 3.00
N HIS A 91 -1.84 -21.17 2.63
CA HIS A 91 -2.42 -22.51 2.80
C HIS A 91 -1.74 -23.56 1.92
N ASP A 92 -1.40 -23.21 0.67
CA ASP A 92 -0.65 -24.10 -0.21
C ASP A 92 0.72 -24.45 0.37
N LYS A 93 1.45 -23.47 0.89
CA LYS A 93 2.75 -23.68 1.56
C LYS A 93 2.61 -24.63 2.76
N LYS A 94 1.64 -24.37 3.66
CA LYS A 94 1.36 -25.24 4.81
C LYS A 94 1.01 -26.67 4.41
N ARG A 95 0.23 -26.84 3.34
CA ARG A 95 -0.14 -28.18 2.82
C ARG A 95 1.08 -28.95 2.33
N VAL A 96 2.00 -28.27 1.64
CA VAL A 96 3.26 -28.87 1.17
C VAL A 96 4.17 -29.25 2.35
N GLU A 97 4.30 -28.37 3.35
CA GLU A 97 5.09 -28.64 4.55
C GLU A 97 4.59 -29.86 5.33
N LYS A 98 3.27 -29.96 5.54
CA LYS A 98 2.65 -31.13 6.19
C LYS A 98 2.93 -32.43 5.43
N LYS A 99 2.84 -32.42 4.08
CA LYS A 99 3.17 -33.60 3.28
C LYS A 99 4.64 -34.02 3.42
N LYS A 100 5.57 -33.05 3.45
CA LYS A 100 7.01 -33.33 3.67
C LYS A 100 7.26 -33.93 5.05
N GLN A 101 6.63 -33.37 6.09
CA GLN A 101 6.71 -33.88 7.45
C GLN A 101 6.17 -35.32 7.54
N ASN A 102 5.00 -35.58 6.95
CA ASN A 102 4.42 -36.93 6.92
C ASN A 102 5.32 -37.93 6.18
N ARG A 103 5.87 -37.55 5.01
CA ARG A 103 6.81 -38.42 4.27
C ARG A 103 8.08 -38.70 5.07
N SER A 104 8.63 -37.70 5.76
CA SER A 104 9.78 -37.88 6.64
C SER A 104 9.48 -38.79 7.82
N ALA A 105 8.31 -38.64 8.45
CA ALA A 105 7.85 -39.51 9.53
C ALA A 105 7.69 -40.97 9.06
N ILE A 106 7.08 -41.19 7.89
CA ILE A 106 6.94 -42.53 7.30
C ILE A 106 8.32 -43.15 6.99
N SER A 107 9.25 -42.38 6.41
CA SER A 107 10.61 -42.87 6.12
C SER A 107 11.35 -43.31 7.38
N LYS A 108 11.15 -42.60 8.50
CA LYS A 108 11.72 -42.94 9.80
C LYS A 108 11.10 -44.21 10.39
N ILE A 109 9.77 -44.36 10.29
CA ILE A 109 9.04 -45.56 10.78
C ILE A 109 9.45 -46.80 9.99
N LEU A 110 9.55 -46.69 8.67
CA LEU A 110 9.90 -47.81 7.79
C LEU A 110 11.39 -48.17 7.82
N GLY A 111 12.21 -47.51 8.64
CA GLY A 111 13.65 -47.79 8.75
C GLY A 111 14.43 -47.56 7.45
N ILE A 112 13.86 -46.84 6.48
CA ILE A 112 14.53 -46.50 5.22
C ILE A 112 15.47 -45.33 5.50
N PHE A 113 16.55 -45.60 6.22
CA PHE A 113 17.73 -44.73 6.21
C PHE A 113 18.36 -44.91 4.83
N GLY A 114 18.34 -43.84 4.02
CA GLY A 114 18.91 -43.85 2.68
C GLY A 114 20.35 -44.40 2.70
N LYS A 115 20.58 -45.49 1.97
CA LYS A 115 21.93 -45.92 1.63
C LYS A 115 22.58 -44.77 0.85
N LYS A 116 23.81 -44.44 1.26
CA LYS A 116 24.68 -43.40 0.68
C LYS A 116 24.75 -43.49 -0.84
#